data_AF-A0A8C5LTA3-F1
#
_entry.id   AF-A0A8C5LTA3-F1
#
_cell.length_a   1.000
_cell.length_b   1.000
_cell.length_c   1.000
_cell.angle_alpha   90.00
_cell.angle_beta   90.00
_cell.angle_gamma   90.00
#
_symmetry.space_group_name_H-M   'P 1'
#
loop_
_entity.id
_entity.type
_entity.pdbx_description
1 polymer ?
#
loop_
_entity_poly.entity_id
_entity_poly.type
_entity_poly.pdbx_seq_one_letter_code
_entity_poly.pdbx_strand_id
1 'polypeptide(L)'
;MGNRLPTAASMVRFCHKLNRVKTLENDLMETSLKRCLSSIDLTLLGVGGMVGSGLYVLTGTVAKEIAGPAVVLSYLFAGIASLLAALCYAEFGARVPKTGSAYMFTYVTVGEIWAFLIGWNVILEYMIGGAAVARAWSGYLDSIFDHKIKNYTETHIGTWDVPFLAHYPDFLAAGVLLVATAFISFGARVSSWLNHIFAAISMLVILFILIFGFILAQPKNWGPEYGGFVPFGFSGVMSGTATCFFAFVGFDVIAASTEEARNPQRDVPIATAISLGIATSVYILISIVLTLMVPWNTLIPDSALSDAFYRRGYAWAGFIVAAGSICGKFKPIMSKFCPEIGPFHKMFRLTDFMFCDSRSGGWGTMLKKKRANS
;
A
#
# COMPACT_ATOMS: atom_id res chain seq x y z
N MET A 1 19.44 -10.87 -47.44
CA MET A 1 18.41 -11.25 -46.45
C MET A 1 18.68 -12.67 -45.99
N GLY A 2 19.12 -12.86 -44.75
CA GLY A 2 19.38 -14.18 -44.18
C GLY A 2 19.31 -14.09 -42.67
N ASN A 3 18.09 -14.12 -42.13
CA ASN A 3 17.83 -14.17 -40.70
C ASN A 3 18.45 -15.46 -40.14
N ARG A 4 19.66 -15.36 -39.59
CA ARG A 4 20.19 -16.41 -38.71
C ARG A 4 19.38 -16.39 -37.42
N LEU A 5 18.33 -17.20 -37.37
CA LEU A 5 17.63 -17.53 -36.13
C LEU A 5 18.68 -17.96 -35.08
N PRO A 6 18.61 -17.45 -33.84
CA PRO A 6 19.53 -17.87 -32.79
C PRO A 6 19.39 -19.38 -32.57
N THR A 7 20.51 -20.10 -32.58
CA THR A 7 20.54 -21.54 -32.31
C THR A 7 20.00 -21.82 -30.91
N ALA A 8 19.25 -22.91 -30.73
CA ALA A 8 18.66 -23.28 -29.44
C ALA A 8 19.68 -23.25 -28.28
N ALA A 9 20.95 -23.58 -28.54
CA ALA A 9 22.04 -23.52 -27.56
C ALA A 9 22.49 -22.09 -27.16
N SER A 10 22.29 -21.08 -28.01
CA SER A 10 22.50 -19.67 -27.64
C SER A 10 21.33 -19.14 -26.82
N MET A 11 20.10 -19.54 -27.16
CA MET A 11 18.89 -19.26 -26.37
C MET A 11 18.95 -19.92 -24.99
N VAL A 12 19.38 -21.18 -24.89
CA VAL A 12 19.54 -21.88 -23.60
C VAL A 12 20.65 -21.24 -22.76
N ARG A 13 21.79 -20.85 -23.35
CA ARG A 13 22.83 -20.11 -22.62
C ARG A 13 22.40 -18.71 -22.21
N PHE A 14 21.57 -18.04 -23.01
CA PHE A 14 20.99 -16.75 -22.68
C PHE A 14 19.98 -16.88 -21.53
N CYS A 15 19.05 -17.84 -21.60
CA CYS A 15 18.14 -18.17 -20.49
C CYS A 15 18.88 -18.57 -19.22
N HIS A 16 19.95 -19.36 -19.32
CA HIS A 16 20.77 -19.76 -18.18
C HIS A 16 21.57 -18.59 -17.59
N LYS A 17 22.01 -17.62 -18.41
CA LYS A 17 22.63 -16.38 -17.90
C LYS A 17 21.61 -15.47 -17.23
N LEU A 18 20.40 -15.38 -17.76
CA LEU A 18 19.30 -14.57 -17.20
C LEU A 18 18.71 -15.13 -15.92
N ASN A 19 18.74 -16.46 -15.75
CA ASN A 19 18.23 -17.14 -14.55
C ASN A 19 19.32 -17.50 -13.55
N ARG A 20 20.51 -16.90 -13.68
CA ARG A 20 21.64 -17.19 -12.79
C ARG A 20 21.36 -16.61 -11.39
N VAL A 21 21.40 -17.46 -10.38
CA VAL A 21 21.43 -17.06 -8.97
C VAL A 21 22.89 -16.79 -8.60
N LYS A 22 23.28 -15.55 -8.30
CA LYS A 22 24.62 -15.28 -7.73
C LYS A 22 24.55 -15.49 -6.23
N THR A 23 25.57 -16.14 -5.67
CA THR A 23 25.84 -16.13 -4.24
C THR A 23 26.12 -14.70 -3.82
N LEU A 24 25.28 -14.15 -2.96
CA LEU A 24 25.39 -12.78 -2.48
C LEU A 24 26.69 -12.65 -1.65
N GLU A 25 27.62 -11.81 -2.08
CA GLU A 25 28.82 -11.48 -1.31
C GLU A 25 28.38 -10.88 0.04
N ASN A 26 28.92 -11.38 1.16
CA ASN A 26 28.50 -10.97 2.50
C ASN A 26 28.70 -9.48 2.79
N ASP A 27 29.58 -8.79 2.06
CA ASP A 27 29.99 -7.40 2.31
C ASP A 27 29.00 -6.31 1.85
N LEU A 28 28.08 -6.59 0.91
CA LEU A 28 27.13 -5.57 0.42
C LEU A 28 25.90 -5.38 1.34
N MET A 29 25.77 -6.19 2.39
CA MET A 29 24.57 -6.29 3.22
C MET A 29 24.78 -6.10 4.73
N GLU A 30 25.96 -5.73 5.23
CA GLU A 30 26.05 -5.32 6.64
C GLU A 30 25.36 -3.98 6.86
N THR A 31 24.16 -4.03 7.43
CA THR A 31 23.45 -2.89 8.03
C THR A 31 23.65 -2.98 9.54
N SER A 32 24.19 -1.92 10.15
CA SER A 32 24.43 -1.83 11.60
C SER A 32 23.16 -1.50 12.40
N LEU A 33 22.04 -2.11 12.06
CA LEU A 33 20.77 -1.88 12.75
C LEU A 33 20.73 -2.68 14.06
N LYS A 34 20.38 -2.02 15.16
CA LYS A 34 20.21 -2.70 16.46
C LYS A 34 18.92 -3.51 16.42
N ARG A 35 19.02 -4.80 16.75
CA ARG A 35 17.87 -5.67 16.97
C ARG A 35 17.11 -5.23 18.22
N CYS A 36 16.06 -4.43 18.04
CA CYS A 36 15.30 -3.82 19.13
C CYS A 36 13.80 -4.08 19.06
N LEU A 37 13.25 -4.45 17.90
CA LEU A 37 11.82 -4.63 17.75
C LEU A 37 11.36 -5.97 18.35
N SER A 38 10.39 -5.88 19.26
CA SER A 38 9.65 -7.01 19.79
C SER A 38 8.52 -7.42 18.83
N SER A 39 7.92 -8.60 19.03
CA SER A 39 6.75 -9.05 18.27
C SER A 39 5.56 -8.09 18.38
N ILE A 40 5.40 -7.42 19.52
CA ILE A 40 4.36 -6.39 19.74
C ILE A 40 4.63 -5.15 18.87
N ASP A 41 5.88 -4.70 18.81
CA ASP A 41 6.27 -3.53 18.01
C ASP A 41 6.09 -3.81 16.52
N LEU A 42 6.48 -5.02 16.07
CA LEU A 42 6.24 -5.49 14.71
C LEU A 42 4.75 -5.58 14.37
N THR A 43 3.93 -6.06 15.32
CA THR A 43 2.47 -6.13 15.13
C THR A 43 1.87 -4.72 15.02
N LEU A 44 2.27 -3.79 15.89
CA LEU A 44 1.83 -2.39 15.85
C LEU A 44 2.27 -1.69 14.57
N LEU A 45 3.48 -1.98 14.09
CA LEU A 45 4.01 -1.48 12.84
C LEU A 45 3.21 -2.02 11.64
N GLY A 46 2.91 -3.31 11.62
CA GLY A 46 2.06 -3.93 10.59
C GLY A 46 0.64 -3.37 10.57
N VAL A 47 -0.02 -3.30 11.74
CA VAL A 47 -1.36 -2.71 11.86
C VAL A 47 -1.32 -1.25 11.43
N GLY A 48 -0.33 -0.47 11.87
CA GLY A 48 -0.18 0.94 11.48
C GLY A 48 0.10 1.15 9.98
N GLY A 49 0.75 0.19 9.32
CA GLY A 49 1.01 0.20 7.88
C GLY A 49 -0.23 -0.13 7.05
N MET A 50 -1.03 -1.12 7.50
CA MET A 50 -2.27 -1.52 6.82
C MET A 50 -3.41 -0.53 7.08
N VAL A 51 -3.58 -0.10 8.33
CA VAL A 51 -4.67 0.77 8.79
C VAL A 51 -4.35 2.22 8.42
N GLY A 52 -4.77 2.62 7.22
CA GLY A 52 -4.52 3.94 6.66
C GLY A 52 -5.60 4.39 5.67
N SER A 53 -5.19 4.87 4.50
CA SER A 53 -6.11 5.41 3.48
C SER A 53 -7.15 4.40 2.98
N GLY A 54 -6.80 3.11 2.94
CA GLY A 54 -7.72 2.03 2.54
C GLY A 54 -8.95 1.95 3.43
N LEU A 55 -8.80 2.18 4.73
CA LEU A 55 -9.91 2.20 5.68
C LEU A 55 -10.82 3.42 5.51
N TYR A 56 -10.24 4.59 5.33
CA TYR A 56 -11.00 5.84 5.35
C TYR A 56 -11.73 6.16 4.04
N VAL A 57 -11.20 5.70 2.90
CA VAL A 57 -11.78 5.99 1.58
C VAL A 57 -12.42 4.76 0.95
N LEU A 58 -11.66 3.66 0.87
CA LEU A 58 -12.08 2.49 0.12
C LEU A 58 -13.35 1.85 0.69
N THR A 59 -13.49 1.84 2.02
CA THR A 59 -14.69 1.32 2.68
C THR A 59 -15.95 2.08 2.24
N GLY A 60 -15.87 3.40 2.09
CA GLY A 60 -16.98 4.24 1.61
C GLY A 60 -17.30 4.01 0.14
N THR A 61 -16.28 4.01 -0.72
CA THR A 61 -16.43 3.78 -2.16
C THR A 61 -17.01 2.40 -2.46
N VAL A 62 -16.45 1.34 -1.86
CA VAL A 62 -16.89 -0.04 -2.09
C VAL A 62 -18.31 -0.26 -1.55
N ALA A 63 -18.64 0.32 -0.39
CA ALA A 63 -19.99 0.24 0.17
C ALA A 63 -21.03 0.94 -0.73
N LYS A 64 -20.71 2.09 -1.31
CA LYS A 64 -21.67 2.84 -2.14
C LYS A 64 -21.82 2.25 -3.54
N GLU A 65 -20.70 1.94 -4.20
CA GLU A 65 -20.67 1.74 -5.65
C GLU A 65 -20.62 0.26 -6.08
N ILE A 66 -20.19 -0.64 -5.19
CA ILE A 66 -19.82 -2.02 -5.61
C ILE A 66 -20.57 -3.10 -4.81
N ALA A 67 -20.54 -3.04 -3.48
CA ALA A 67 -20.97 -4.17 -2.64
C ALA A 67 -22.17 -3.85 -1.72
N GLY A 68 -22.46 -2.59 -1.42
CA GLY A 68 -23.50 -2.27 -0.44
C GLY A 68 -23.12 -2.71 0.97
N PRO A 69 -24.08 -3.14 1.80
CA PRO A 69 -23.83 -3.73 3.12
C PRO A 69 -22.97 -5.00 3.07
N ALA A 70 -22.96 -5.72 1.94
CA ALA A 70 -22.15 -6.91 1.73
C ALA A 70 -20.63 -6.64 1.63
N VAL A 71 -20.19 -5.38 1.71
CA VAL A 71 -18.77 -5.01 1.83
C VAL A 71 -18.07 -5.73 2.99
N VAL A 72 -18.82 -6.12 4.03
CA VAL A 72 -18.33 -6.95 5.13
C VAL A 72 -17.81 -8.30 4.65
N LEU A 73 -18.53 -8.95 3.71
CA LEU A 73 -18.09 -10.21 3.10
C LEU A 73 -16.90 -9.99 2.18
N SER A 74 -16.85 -8.87 1.46
CA SER A 74 -15.71 -8.50 0.61
C SER A 74 -14.41 -8.38 1.42
N TYR A 75 -14.46 -7.71 2.58
CA TYR A 75 -13.31 -7.63 3.49
C TYR A 75 -12.94 -8.96 4.12
N LEU A 76 -13.93 -9.82 4.41
CA LEU A 76 -13.66 -11.16 4.93
C LEU A 76 -12.90 -12.02 3.91
N PHE A 77 -13.36 -12.08 2.66
CA PHE A 77 -12.67 -12.85 1.61
C PHE A 77 -11.30 -12.24 1.27
N ALA A 78 -11.18 -10.92 1.23
CA ALA A 78 -9.91 -10.24 0.99
C ALA A 78 -8.92 -10.50 2.13
N GLY A 79 -9.38 -10.53 3.38
CA GLY A 79 -8.57 -10.85 4.56
C GLY A 79 -8.06 -12.29 4.53
N ILE A 80 -8.90 -13.26 4.18
CA ILE A 80 -8.50 -14.67 4.05
C ILE A 80 -7.45 -14.85 2.95
N ALA A 81 -7.67 -14.25 1.77
CA ALA A 81 -6.72 -14.30 0.67
C ALA A 81 -5.38 -13.64 1.04
N SER A 82 -5.45 -12.48 1.72
CA SER A 82 -4.27 -11.77 2.21
C SER A 82 -3.53 -12.57 3.29
N LEU A 83 -4.24 -13.33 4.14
CA LEU A 83 -3.62 -14.14 5.20
C LEU A 83 -2.83 -15.30 4.62
N LEU A 84 -3.39 -15.99 3.63
CA LEU A 84 -2.68 -17.05 2.92
C LEU A 84 -1.42 -16.51 2.25
N ALA A 85 -1.50 -15.36 1.57
CA ALA A 85 -0.33 -14.71 0.99
C ALA A 85 0.70 -14.30 2.07
N ALA A 86 0.25 -13.68 3.15
CA ALA A 86 1.09 -13.17 4.22
C ALA A 86 1.82 -14.30 4.98
N LEU A 87 1.20 -15.48 5.15
CA LEU A 87 1.84 -16.66 5.72
C LEU A 87 2.99 -17.17 4.84
N CYS A 88 2.83 -17.18 3.51
CA CYS A 88 3.93 -17.50 2.59
C CYS A 88 5.08 -16.49 2.72
N TYR A 89 4.76 -15.19 2.78
CA TYR A 89 5.77 -14.13 3.00
C TYR A 89 6.50 -14.30 4.34
N ALA A 90 5.76 -14.67 5.39
CA ALA A 90 6.32 -14.92 6.71
C ALA A 90 7.27 -16.13 6.73
N GLU A 91 6.96 -17.20 6.00
CA GLU A 91 7.84 -18.36 5.85
C GLU A 91 9.15 -17.98 5.17
N PHE A 92 9.11 -17.13 4.13
CA PHE A 92 10.30 -16.61 3.47
C PHE A 92 11.11 -15.67 4.39
N GLY A 93 10.45 -14.75 5.10
CA GLY A 93 11.11 -13.84 6.03
C GLY A 93 11.77 -14.56 7.22
N ALA A 94 11.18 -15.67 7.69
CA ALA A 94 11.77 -16.49 8.74
C ALA A 94 13.00 -17.29 8.24
N ARG A 95 13.01 -17.73 6.98
CA ARG A 95 14.12 -18.50 6.39
C ARG A 95 15.29 -17.64 5.93
N VAL A 96 15.00 -16.44 5.43
CA VAL A 96 16.00 -15.49 4.94
C VAL A 96 15.91 -14.20 5.77
N PRO A 97 16.49 -14.18 6.98
CA PRO A 97 16.46 -13.03 7.89
C PRO A 97 17.47 -11.96 7.42
N LYS A 98 17.24 -11.44 6.21
CA LYS A 98 17.94 -10.29 5.64
C LYS A 98 16.87 -9.28 5.21
N THR A 99 17.19 -7.99 5.28
CA THR A 99 16.29 -6.89 4.89
C THR A 99 16.05 -7.03 3.40
N GLY A 100 14.92 -7.61 3.08
CA GLY A 100 14.55 -8.00 1.73
C GLY A 100 13.05 -7.83 1.57
N SER A 101 12.67 -6.88 0.72
CA SER A 101 11.32 -6.84 0.14
C SER A 101 11.13 -8.05 -0.80
N ALA A 102 9.95 -8.18 -1.41
CA ALA A 102 9.58 -9.27 -2.34
C ALA A 102 10.65 -9.57 -3.43
N TYR A 103 11.43 -8.55 -3.80
CA TYR A 103 12.61 -8.65 -4.66
C TYR A 103 13.64 -9.70 -4.18
N MET A 104 14.03 -9.63 -2.90
CA MET A 104 15.10 -10.48 -2.36
C MET A 104 14.66 -11.94 -2.27
N PHE A 105 13.40 -12.18 -1.90
CA PHE A 105 12.84 -13.54 -1.88
C PHE A 105 12.82 -14.15 -3.27
N THR A 106 12.45 -13.38 -4.29
CA THR A 106 12.46 -13.84 -5.69
C THR A 106 13.88 -14.06 -6.20
N TYR A 107 14.84 -13.20 -5.84
CA TYR A 107 16.23 -13.32 -6.23
C TYR A 107 16.85 -14.63 -5.75
N VAL A 108 16.58 -14.99 -4.50
CA VAL A 108 17.10 -16.21 -3.88
C VAL A 108 16.43 -17.47 -4.43
N THR A 109 15.16 -17.41 -4.83
CA THR A 109 14.36 -18.60 -5.19
C THR A 109 14.27 -18.87 -6.69
N VAL A 110 14.05 -17.84 -7.52
CA VAL A 110 13.68 -18.00 -8.94
C VAL A 110 14.80 -17.55 -9.86
N GLY A 111 15.54 -16.48 -9.50
CA GLY A 111 16.66 -15.95 -10.28
C GLY A 111 16.55 -14.46 -10.60
N GLU A 112 17.58 -13.94 -11.26
CA GLU A 112 17.81 -12.50 -11.44
C GLU A 112 16.74 -11.78 -12.28
N ILE A 113 16.26 -12.38 -13.38
CA ILE A 113 15.27 -11.73 -14.25
C ILE A 113 13.90 -11.55 -13.59
N TRP A 114 13.45 -12.55 -12.84
CA TRP A 114 12.18 -12.50 -12.12
C TRP A 114 12.27 -11.55 -10.93
N ALA A 115 13.41 -11.54 -10.25
CA ALA A 115 13.68 -10.54 -9.22
C ALA A 115 13.66 -9.13 -9.82
N PHE A 116 14.30 -8.90 -10.96
CA PHE A 116 14.28 -7.60 -11.63
C PHE A 116 12.86 -7.13 -11.97
N LEU A 117 12.03 -8.01 -12.55
CA LEU A 117 10.62 -7.70 -12.85
C LEU A 117 9.82 -7.38 -11.58
N ILE A 118 9.97 -8.18 -10.54
CA ILE A 118 9.26 -7.96 -9.27
C ILE A 118 9.73 -6.67 -8.60
N GLY A 119 11.04 -6.38 -8.60
CA GLY A 119 11.54 -5.13 -8.04
C GLY A 119 11.00 -3.89 -8.77
N TRP A 120 10.90 -3.93 -10.10
CA TRP A 120 10.30 -2.83 -10.87
C TRP A 120 8.81 -2.69 -10.59
N ASN A 121 8.11 -3.82 -10.42
CA ASN A 121 6.69 -3.82 -10.04
C ASN A 121 6.47 -3.21 -8.65
N VAL A 122 7.32 -3.55 -7.67
CA VAL A 122 7.25 -3.00 -6.31
C VAL A 122 7.44 -1.48 -6.32
N ILE A 123 8.36 -0.95 -7.11
CA ILE A 123 8.54 0.51 -7.27
C ILE A 123 7.27 1.16 -7.82
N LEU A 124 6.69 0.58 -8.88
CA LEU A 124 5.45 1.10 -9.48
C LEU A 124 4.28 1.04 -8.50
N GLU A 125 4.17 -0.05 -7.73
CA GLU A 125 3.16 -0.22 -6.69
C GLU A 125 3.26 0.88 -5.62
N TYR A 126 4.47 1.20 -5.15
CA TYR A 126 4.66 2.30 -4.20
C TYR A 126 4.33 3.66 -4.79
N MET A 127 4.68 3.93 -6.06
CA MET A 127 4.31 5.17 -6.75
C MET A 127 2.79 5.32 -6.86
N ILE A 128 2.09 4.27 -7.30
CA ILE A 128 0.63 4.26 -7.42
C ILE A 128 -0.01 4.41 -6.03
N GLY A 129 0.53 3.70 -5.03
CA GLY A 129 0.08 3.79 -3.64
C GLY A 129 0.23 5.19 -3.05
N GLY A 130 1.36 5.85 -3.29
CA GLY A 130 1.60 7.23 -2.85
C GLY A 130 0.64 8.21 -3.51
N ALA A 131 0.43 8.09 -4.83
CA ALA A 131 -0.53 8.91 -5.57
C ALA A 131 -1.97 8.69 -5.10
N ALA A 132 -2.39 7.43 -4.87
CA ALA A 132 -3.71 7.09 -4.35
C ALA A 132 -3.97 7.71 -2.97
N VAL A 133 -2.97 7.70 -2.09
CA VAL A 133 -3.08 8.31 -0.75
C VAL A 133 -3.13 9.84 -0.85
N ALA A 134 -2.32 10.46 -1.71
CA ALA A 134 -2.36 11.90 -1.94
C ALA A 134 -3.74 12.35 -2.47
N ARG A 135 -4.33 11.58 -3.39
CA ARG A 135 -5.68 11.83 -3.89
C ARG A 135 -6.75 11.63 -2.79
N ALA A 136 -6.61 10.62 -1.94
CA ALA A 136 -7.47 10.41 -0.78
C ALA A 136 -7.40 11.55 0.25
N TRP A 137 -6.26 12.23 0.33
CA TRP A 137 -6.09 13.47 1.11
C TRP A 137 -6.80 14.64 0.44
N SER A 138 -6.63 14.78 -0.87
CA SER A 138 -7.22 15.87 -1.64
C SER A 138 -8.74 15.86 -1.61
N GLY A 139 -9.38 14.72 -1.92
CA GLY A 139 -10.83 14.60 -1.87
C GLY A 139 -11.41 14.86 -0.48
N TYR A 140 -10.64 14.57 0.58
CA TYR A 140 -11.06 14.85 1.95
C TYR A 140 -10.98 16.34 2.31
N LEU A 141 -9.88 17.00 1.95
CA LEU A 141 -9.73 18.45 2.14
C LEU A 141 -10.77 19.21 1.33
N ASP A 142 -11.01 18.79 0.08
CA ASP A 142 -12.04 19.37 -0.77
C ASP A 142 -13.44 19.20 -0.15
N SER A 143 -13.75 18.05 0.44
CA SER A 143 -14.99 17.84 1.18
C SER A 143 -15.15 18.74 2.42
N ILE A 144 -14.05 19.12 3.10
CA ILE A 144 -14.10 20.08 4.22
C ILE A 144 -14.33 21.51 3.73
N PHE A 145 -13.77 21.87 2.58
CA PHE A 145 -13.94 23.19 1.97
C PHE A 145 -15.17 23.30 1.06
N ASP A 146 -16.16 22.42 1.24
CA ASP A 146 -17.43 22.44 0.50
C ASP A 146 -17.26 22.36 -1.02
N HIS A 147 -16.31 21.53 -1.47
CA HIS A 147 -15.98 21.29 -2.89
C HIS A 147 -15.54 22.52 -3.68
N LYS A 148 -15.19 23.62 -3.01
CA LYS A 148 -14.76 24.87 -3.67
C LYS A 148 -13.46 24.72 -4.44
N ILE A 149 -12.58 23.79 -4.06
CA ILE A 149 -11.27 23.60 -4.68
C ILE A 149 -11.41 22.79 -5.97
N LYS A 150 -12.23 21.74 -5.95
CA LYS A 150 -12.63 21.01 -7.15
C LYS A 150 -13.35 21.92 -8.14
N ASN A 151 -14.33 22.70 -7.68
CA ASN A 151 -15.08 23.63 -8.54
C ASN A 151 -14.18 24.72 -9.14
N TYR A 152 -13.21 25.25 -8.38
CA TYR A 152 -12.21 26.20 -8.90
C TYR A 152 -11.30 25.56 -9.97
N THR A 153 -10.89 24.32 -9.77
CA THR A 153 -10.03 23.58 -10.70
C THR A 153 -10.77 23.20 -11.99
N GLU A 154 -12.01 22.71 -11.87
CA GLU A 154 -12.87 22.38 -13.01
C GLU A 154 -13.22 23.63 -13.84
N THR A 155 -13.43 24.78 -13.21
CA THR A 155 -13.78 26.05 -13.90
C THR A 155 -12.60 26.71 -14.61
N HIS A 156 -11.36 26.56 -14.13
CA HIS A 156 -10.20 27.27 -14.70
C HIS A 156 -9.30 26.39 -15.60
N ILE A 157 -9.28 25.07 -15.40
CA ILE A 157 -8.31 24.17 -16.04
C ILE A 157 -8.98 23.11 -16.93
N GLY A 158 -10.31 22.95 -16.80
CA GLY A 158 -11.13 22.07 -17.63
C GLY A 158 -11.14 20.62 -17.15
N THR A 159 -12.21 19.91 -17.50
CA THR A 159 -12.41 18.50 -17.18
C THR A 159 -11.76 17.59 -18.23
N TRP A 160 -11.10 16.53 -17.78
CA TRP A 160 -10.61 15.48 -18.66
C TRP A 160 -11.64 14.35 -18.74
N ASP A 161 -12.40 14.32 -19.82
CA ASP A 161 -13.49 13.35 -20.03
C ASP A 161 -12.98 12.06 -20.70
N VAL A 162 -11.96 11.46 -20.09
CA VAL A 162 -11.36 10.19 -20.55
C VAL A 162 -11.64 9.10 -19.52
N PRO A 163 -12.23 7.96 -19.91
CA PRO A 163 -12.72 6.94 -18.96
C PRO A 163 -11.62 6.27 -18.11
N PHE A 164 -10.34 6.43 -18.47
CA PHE A 164 -9.20 5.88 -17.73
C PHE A 164 -8.45 6.91 -16.86
N LEU A 165 -8.74 8.20 -17.01
CA LEU A 165 -8.02 9.27 -16.29
C LEU A 165 -8.96 9.98 -15.32
N ALA A 166 -8.39 10.62 -14.30
CA ALA A 166 -9.18 11.39 -13.35
C ALA A 166 -9.91 12.55 -14.05
N HIS A 167 -11.15 12.82 -13.65
CA HIS A 167 -12.02 13.84 -14.24
C HIS A 167 -11.43 15.26 -14.21
N TYR A 168 -10.51 15.53 -13.27
CA TYR A 168 -9.75 16.77 -13.19
C TYR A 168 -8.29 16.49 -12.75
N PRO A 169 -7.31 17.29 -13.21
CA PRO A 169 -5.96 17.27 -12.68
C PRO A 169 -5.94 17.82 -11.25
N ASP A 170 -5.60 16.96 -10.28
CA ASP A 170 -5.66 17.30 -8.85
C ASP A 170 -4.36 17.98 -8.36
N PHE A 171 -4.31 19.31 -8.48
CA PHE A 171 -3.16 20.11 -8.04
C PHE A 171 -2.97 20.08 -6.52
N LEU A 172 -4.04 19.87 -5.76
CA LEU A 172 -3.95 19.80 -4.30
C LEU A 172 -3.25 18.51 -3.87
N ALA A 173 -3.58 17.38 -4.51
CA ALA A 173 -2.85 16.12 -4.30
C ALA A 173 -1.35 16.28 -4.64
N ALA A 174 -1.02 16.96 -5.74
CA ALA A 174 0.38 17.24 -6.10
C ALA A 174 1.08 18.12 -5.06
N GLY A 175 0.41 19.15 -4.53
CA GLY A 175 0.94 19.99 -3.46
C GLY A 175 1.21 19.22 -2.17
N VAL A 176 0.25 18.38 -1.73
CA VAL A 176 0.42 17.52 -0.55
C VAL A 176 1.61 16.58 -0.73
N LEU A 177 1.78 16.01 -1.92
CA LEU A 177 2.90 15.12 -2.23
C LEU A 177 4.25 15.85 -2.19
N LEU A 178 4.33 17.07 -2.73
CA LEU A 178 5.54 17.90 -2.68
C LEU A 178 5.90 18.28 -1.24
N VAL A 179 4.91 18.69 -0.44
CA VAL A 179 5.12 19.01 0.99
C VAL A 179 5.59 17.79 1.77
N ALA A 180 4.96 16.64 1.55
CA ALA A 180 5.37 15.37 2.16
C ALA A 180 6.82 15.00 1.78
N THR A 181 7.18 15.15 0.50
CA THR A 181 8.54 14.85 0.01
C THR A 181 9.57 15.80 0.61
N ALA A 182 9.26 17.10 0.68
CA ALA A 182 10.11 18.10 1.32
C ALA A 182 10.30 17.77 2.81
N PHE A 183 9.22 17.41 3.51
CA PHE A 183 9.26 17.06 4.93
C PHE A 183 10.18 15.86 5.22
N ILE A 184 10.08 14.81 4.41
CA ILE A 184 10.97 13.63 4.52
C ILE A 184 12.43 14.02 4.27
N SER A 185 12.66 14.93 3.32
CA SER A 185 14.01 15.38 2.94
C SER A 185 14.71 16.19 4.04
N PHE A 186 13.97 16.89 4.93
CA PHE A 186 14.54 17.72 5.99
C PHE A 186 14.97 16.96 7.26
N GLY A 187 14.52 15.72 7.48
CA GLY A 187 15.02 14.94 8.63
C GLY A 187 14.26 13.66 8.96
N ALA A 188 14.92 12.51 8.75
CA ALA A 188 14.37 11.18 9.06
C ALA A 188 14.04 10.97 10.55
N ARG A 189 14.80 11.58 11.47
CA ARG A 189 14.63 11.38 12.92
C ARG A 189 13.37 12.06 13.48
N VAL A 190 13.02 13.25 12.96
CA VAL A 190 11.77 13.94 13.34
C VAL A 190 10.56 13.24 12.72
N SER A 191 10.69 12.75 11.48
CA SER A 191 9.65 12.01 10.76
C SER A 191 9.20 10.75 11.50
N SER A 192 10.14 9.96 12.03
CA SER A 192 9.82 8.72 12.76
C SER A 192 8.97 8.97 14.03
N TRP A 193 9.31 9.98 14.84
CA TRP A 193 8.54 10.28 16.06
C TRP A 193 7.12 10.77 15.76
N LEU A 194 6.96 11.62 14.75
CA LEU A 194 5.63 12.07 14.28
C LEU A 194 4.79 10.91 13.75
N ASN A 195 5.42 9.97 13.02
CA ASN A 195 4.73 8.79 12.54
C ASN A 195 4.16 7.94 13.69
N HIS A 196 4.89 7.77 14.80
CA HIS A 196 4.39 7.07 15.99
C HIS A 196 3.28 7.83 16.73
N ILE A 197 3.23 9.16 16.66
CA ILE A 197 2.15 9.95 17.26
C ILE A 197 0.89 9.87 16.43
N PHE A 198 0.98 10.13 15.13
CA PHE A 198 -0.12 9.90 14.21
C PHE A 198 -0.56 8.43 14.30
N ALA A 199 0.41 7.54 14.53
CA ALA A 199 0.35 6.18 15.10
C ALA A 199 -0.88 5.93 15.96
N ALA A 200 -0.68 6.36 17.20
CA ALA A 200 -1.59 6.27 18.30
C ALA A 200 -2.89 7.03 18.06
N ILE A 201 -2.84 8.25 17.51
CA ILE A 201 -4.04 9.07 17.27
C ILE A 201 -5.01 8.33 16.35
N SER A 202 -4.52 7.73 15.26
CA SER A 202 -5.39 7.02 14.32
C SER A 202 -6.04 5.79 14.94
N MET A 203 -5.29 5.04 15.76
CA MET A 203 -5.82 3.87 16.48
C MET A 203 -6.89 4.29 17.51
N LEU A 204 -6.68 5.40 18.22
CA LEU A 204 -7.65 5.96 19.15
C LEU A 204 -8.93 6.41 18.43
N VAL A 205 -8.80 7.07 17.28
CA VAL A 205 -9.95 7.51 16.49
C VAL A 205 -10.74 6.32 15.95
N ILE A 206 -10.07 5.26 15.52
CA ILE A 206 -10.74 4.02 15.09
C ILE A 206 -11.53 3.39 16.23
N LEU A 207 -10.93 3.30 17.42
CA LEU A 207 -11.63 2.78 18.60
C LEU A 207 -12.86 3.64 18.92
N PHE A 208 -12.73 4.97 18.83
CA PHE A 208 -13.84 5.91 19.00
C PHE A 208 -14.95 5.69 17.97
N ILE A 209 -14.61 5.54 16.68
CA ILE A 209 -15.57 5.25 15.60
C ILE A 209 -16.32 3.95 15.89
N LEU A 210 -15.62 2.91 16.33
CA LEU A 210 -16.24 1.63 16.65
C LEU A 210 -17.23 1.76 17.82
N ILE A 211 -16.79 2.30 18.96
CA ILE A 211 -17.63 2.40 20.16
C ILE A 211 -18.84 3.31 19.88
N PHE A 212 -18.60 4.52 19.39
CA PHE A 212 -19.67 5.48 19.18
C PHE A 212 -20.57 5.08 18.00
N GLY A 213 -19.98 4.51 16.95
CA GLY A 213 -20.74 4.04 15.81
C GLY A 213 -21.64 2.84 16.12
N PHE A 214 -21.24 1.93 17.01
CA PHE A 214 -22.13 0.86 17.50
C PHE A 214 -23.32 1.39 18.30
N ILE A 215 -23.15 2.48 19.05
CA ILE A 215 -24.25 3.13 19.78
C ILE A 215 -25.25 3.76 18.79
N LEU A 216 -24.76 4.28 17.66
CA LEU A 216 -25.58 4.93 16.64
C LEU A 216 -26.16 3.96 15.60
N ALA A 217 -25.73 2.70 15.61
CA ALA A 217 -26.06 1.68 14.62
C ALA A 217 -27.56 1.34 14.62
N GLN A 218 -28.18 1.37 13.45
CA GLN A 218 -29.57 0.99 13.26
C GLN A 218 -29.66 -0.24 12.34
N PRO A 219 -30.02 -1.43 12.88
CA PRO A 219 -30.17 -2.65 12.08
C PRO A 219 -31.18 -2.52 10.94
N LYS A 220 -32.10 -1.54 11.02
CA LYS A 220 -33.07 -1.21 9.96
C LYS A 220 -32.38 -0.85 8.63
N ASN A 221 -31.17 -0.30 8.64
CA ASN A 221 -30.45 0.09 7.43
C ASN A 221 -30.00 -1.09 6.56
N TRP A 222 -29.98 -2.31 7.11
CA TRP A 222 -29.76 -3.56 6.36
C TRP A 222 -31.06 -4.22 5.88
N GLY A 223 -32.21 -3.63 6.21
CA GLY A 223 -33.51 -4.13 5.84
C GLY A 223 -33.79 -4.09 4.33
N PRO A 224 -34.84 -4.78 3.87
CA PRO A 224 -35.23 -4.82 2.47
C PRO A 224 -35.63 -3.45 1.89
N GLU A 225 -35.98 -2.48 2.75
CA GLU A 225 -36.36 -1.11 2.39
C GLU A 225 -35.24 -0.35 1.64
N TYR A 226 -33.98 -0.74 1.84
CA TYR A 226 -32.80 -0.12 1.20
C TYR A 226 -32.08 -1.06 0.22
N GLY A 227 -32.73 -2.11 -0.27
CA GLY A 227 -32.12 -3.07 -1.21
C GLY A 227 -31.46 -4.29 -0.55
N GLY A 228 -31.66 -4.47 0.76
CA GLY A 228 -31.20 -5.65 1.51
C GLY A 228 -29.67 -5.71 1.71
N PHE A 229 -29.19 -6.86 2.18
CA PHE A 229 -27.78 -7.04 2.52
C PHE A 229 -26.87 -7.10 1.27
N VAL A 230 -27.36 -7.65 0.15
CA VAL A 230 -26.56 -7.89 -1.07
C VAL A 230 -27.22 -7.25 -2.31
N PRO A 231 -27.25 -5.92 -2.42
CA PRO A 231 -27.94 -5.22 -3.52
C PRO A 231 -27.30 -5.49 -4.89
N PHE A 232 -25.98 -5.69 -4.93
CA PHE A 232 -25.22 -5.93 -6.18
C PHE A 232 -24.97 -7.43 -6.47
N GLY A 233 -25.62 -8.33 -5.71
CA GLY A 233 -25.41 -9.77 -5.80
C GLY A 233 -23.99 -10.22 -5.44
N PHE A 234 -23.72 -11.52 -5.65
CA PHE A 234 -22.40 -12.11 -5.36
C PHE A 234 -21.28 -11.55 -6.25
N SER A 235 -21.61 -11.11 -7.46
CA SER A 235 -20.66 -10.46 -8.37
C SER A 235 -20.10 -9.16 -7.76
N GLY A 236 -20.96 -8.33 -7.16
CA GLY A 236 -20.54 -7.13 -6.43
C GLY A 236 -19.65 -7.44 -5.23
N VAL A 237 -19.96 -8.51 -4.48
CA VAL A 237 -19.12 -8.95 -3.36
C VAL A 237 -17.71 -9.33 -3.84
N MET A 238 -17.61 -10.12 -4.90
CA MET A 238 -16.31 -10.56 -5.45
C MET A 238 -15.52 -9.41 -6.08
N SER A 239 -16.18 -8.50 -6.80
CA SER A 239 -15.55 -7.29 -7.32
C SER A 239 -15.03 -6.40 -6.18
N GLY A 240 -15.85 -6.23 -5.13
CA GLY A 240 -15.47 -5.51 -3.92
C GLY A 240 -14.29 -6.15 -3.20
N THR A 241 -14.20 -7.49 -3.18
CA THR A 241 -13.05 -8.22 -2.61
C THR A 241 -11.74 -7.82 -3.30
N ALA A 242 -11.73 -7.75 -4.64
CA ALA A 242 -10.54 -7.37 -5.39
C ALA A 242 -10.09 -5.95 -5.06
N THR A 243 -11.03 -5.00 -4.93
CA THR A 243 -10.72 -3.64 -4.50
C THR A 243 -10.24 -3.61 -3.04
N CYS A 244 -10.92 -4.30 -2.13
CA CYS A 244 -10.59 -4.35 -0.71
C CYS A 244 -9.22 -4.96 -0.43
N PHE A 245 -8.68 -5.79 -1.33
CA PHE A 245 -7.32 -6.32 -1.24
C PHE A 245 -6.27 -5.20 -1.08
N PHE A 246 -6.50 -4.04 -1.71
CA PHE A 246 -5.64 -2.87 -1.57
C PHE A 246 -5.53 -2.37 -0.11
N ALA A 247 -6.56 -2.55 0.71
CA ALA A 247 -6.55 -2.13 2.12
C ALA A 247 -5.64 -3.01 3.00
N PHE A 248 -5.24 -4.19 2.52
CA PHE A 248 -4.31 -5.09 3.20
C PHE A 248 -2.85 -4.89 2.76
N VAL A 249 -2.61 -4.07 1.73
CA VAL A 249 -1.24 -3.69 1.33
C VAL A 249 -0.61 -2.86 2.45
N GLY A 250 0.50 -3.34 3.02
CA GLY A 250 1.16 -2.75 4.20
C GLY A 250 1.71 -3.77 5.20
N PHE A 251 1.35 -5.06 5.07
CA PHE A 251 1.96 -6.12 5.88
C PHE A 251 3.44 -6.39 5.51
N ASP A 252 3.85 -6.00 4.31
CA ASP A 252 5.20 -6.08 3.76
C ASP A 252 6.23 -5.27 4.56
N VAL A 253 5.80 -4.22 5.26
CA VAL A 253 6.67 -3.43 6.16
C VAL A 253 7.21 -4.30 7.31
N ILE A 254 6.49 -5.33 7.74
CA ILE A 254 6.96 -6.31 8.73
C ILE A 254 8.14 -7.11 8.15
N ALA A 255 8.05 -7.53 6.89
CA ALA A 255 9.12 -8.25 6.20
C ALA A 255 10.36 -7.36 5.99
N ALA A 256 10.17 -6.08 5.70
CA ALA A 256 11.25 -5.10 5.61
C ALA A 256 11.96 -4.86 6.96
N SER A 257 11.26 -5.06 8.08
CA SER A 257 11.78 -4.84 9.45
C SER A 257 12.37 -6.11 10.09
N THR A 258 12.62 -7.15 9.31
CA THR A 258 13.13 -8.45 9.79
C THR A 258 14.53 -8.38 10.40
N GLU A 259 15.41 -7.50 9.90
CA GLU A 259 16.76 -7.31 10.49
C GLU A 259 16.74 -6.59 11.84
N GLU A 260 15.71 -5.79 12.11
CA GLU A 260 15.53 -5.07 13.37
C GLU A 260 14.82 -5.91 14.45
N ALA A 261 14.24 -7.03 14.05
CA ALA A 261 13.53 -7.96 14.92
C ALA A 261 14.50 -8.73 15.85
N ARG A 262 14.09 -8.92 17.11
CA ARG A 262 14.89 -9.69 18.08
C ARG A 262 15.01 -11.17 17.72
N ASN A 263 13.91 -11.81 17.31
CA ASN A 263 13.89 -13.20 16.84
C ASN A 263 13.08 -13.32 15.53
N PRO A 264 13.68 -13.05 14.36
CA PRO A 264 12.94 -13.00 13.10
C PRO A 264 12.28 -14.32 12.72
N GLN A 265 12.84 -15.46 13.11
CA GLN A 265 12.29 -16.78 12.78
C GLN A 265 10.91 -17.03 13.41
N ARG A 266 10.62 -16.39 14.55
CA ARG A 266 9.38 -16.59 15.31
C ARG A 266 8.52 -15.34 15.35
N ASP A 267 9.12 -14.18 15.57
CA ASP A 267 8.40 -12.94 15.81
C ASP A 267 7.73 -12.41 14.54
N VAL A 268 8.39 -12.55 13.38
CA VAL A 268 7.86 -12.12 12.08
C VAL A 268 6.59 -12.88 11.69
N PRO A 269 6.57 -14.23 11.65
CA PRO A 269 5.35 -14.95 11.30
C PRO A 269 4.19 -14.71 12.27
N ILE A 270 4.47 -14.63 13.57
CA ILE A 270 3.46 -14.35 14.57
C ILE A 270 2.92 -12.92 14.41
N ALA A 271 3.79 -11.92 14.25
CA ALA A 271 3.39 -10.54 14.06
C ALA A 271 2.58 -10.34 12.77
N THR A 272 2.97 -10.99 11.67
CA THR A 272 2.24 -10.94 10.40
C THR A 272 0.83 -11.52 10.54
N ALA A 273 0.69 -12.70 11.14
CA ALA A 273 -0.62 -13.33 11.33
C ALA A 273 -1.53 -12.51 12.27
N ILE A 274 -0.99 -12.03 13.40
CA ILE A 274 -1.75 -11.25 14.38
C ILE A 274 -2.15 -9.89 13.80
N SER A 275 -1.22 -9.18 13.16
CA SER A 275 -1.50 -7.85 12.60
C SER A 275 -2.57 -7.92 11.51
N LEU A 276 -2.51 -8.92 10.63
CA LEU A 276 -3.50 -9.08 9.58
C LEU A 276 -4.87 -9.52 10.13
N GLY A 277 -4.88 -10.38 11.15
CA GLY A 277 -6.10 -10.74 11.87
C GLY A 277 -6.78 -9.51 12.48
N ILE A 278 -6.02 -8.68 13.21
CA ILE A 278 -6.51 -7.43 13.79
C ILE A 278 -7.01 -6.47 12.71
N ALA A 279 -6.25 -6.26 11.64
CA ALA A 279 -6.63 -5.39 10.54
C ALA A 279 -7.95 -5.87 9.90
N THR A 280 -8.07 -7.16 9.62
CA THR A 280 -9.28 -7.77 9.06
C THR A 280 -10.49 -7.55 9.97
N SER A 281 -10.34 -7.78 11.28
CA SER A 281 -11.41 -7.54 12.25
C SER A 281 -11.81 -6.06 12.29
N VAL A 282 -10.85 -5.14 12.32
CA VAL A 282 -11.13 -3.69 12.31
C VAL A 282 -11.86 -3.27 11.04
N TYR A 283 -11.44 -3.75 9.87
CA TYR A 283 -12.10 -3.45 8.59
C TYR A 283 -13.54 -3.95 8.53
N ILE A 284 -13.79 -5.17 9.00
CA ILE A 284 -15.12 -5.76 9.11
C ILE A 284 -15.99 -4.94 10.06
N LEU A 285 -15.50 -4.62 11.26
CA LEU A 285 -16.26 -3.88 12.27
C LEU A 285 -16.61 -2.47 11.79
N ILE A 286 -15.68 -1.78 11.14
CA ILE A 286 -15.94 -0.43 10.61
C ILE A 286 -16.94 -0.47 9.46
N SER A 287 -16.85 -1.48 8.60
CA SER A 287 -17.80 -1.70 7.51
C SER A 287 -19.21 -1.95 8.03
N ILE A 288 -19.34 -2.75 9.09
CA ILE A 288 -20.61 -2.97 9.81
C ILE A 288 -21.12 -1.64 10.36
N VAL A 289 -20.31 -0.95 11.16
CA VAL A 289 -20.68 0.33 11.78
C VAL A 289 -21.14 1.35 10.73
N LEU A 290 -20.35 1.54 9.67
CA LEU A 290 -20.64 2.52 8.62
C LEU A 290 -21.97 2.22 7.91
N THR A 291 -22.21 0.96 7.54
CA THR A 291 -23.42 0.55 6.80
C THR A 291 -24.66 0.46 7.69
N LEU A 292 -24.51 0.27 9.02
CA LEU A 292 -25.63 0.36 9.97
C LEU A 292 -25.93 1.80 10.39
N MET A 293 -24.96 2.71 10.39
CA MET A 293 -25.19 4.10 10.81
C MET A 293 -25.98 4.88 9.76
N VAL A 294 -25.66 4.70 8.48
CA VAL A 294 -26.25 5.46 7.36
C VAL A 294 -26.55 4.51 6.20
N PRO A 295 -27.70 4.67 5.51
CA PRO A 295 -28.04 3.84 4.36
C PRO A 295 -27.01 4.00 3.23
N TRP A 296 -26.59 2.85 2.67
CA TRP A 296 -25.44 2.73 1.77
C TRP A 296 -25.51 3.61 0.51
N ASN A 297 -26.72 3.85 0.01
CA ASN A 297 -27.01 4.66 -1.18
C ASN A 297 -26.63 6.14 -1.01
N THR A 298 -26.64 6.65 0.22
CA THR A 298 -26.44 8.07 0.48
C THR A 298 -25.00 8.44 0.81
N LEU A 299 -24.09 7.46 0.97
CA LEU A 299 -22.71 7.76 1.35
C LEU A 299 -22.00 8.65 0.33
N ILE A 300 -21.03 9.44 0.80
CA ILE A 300 -20.09 10.17 -0.05
C ILE A 300 -18.77 9.37 -0.04
N PRO A 301 -18.27 8.86 -1.19
CA PRO A 301 -17.11 7.97 -1.22
C PRO A 301 -15.86 8.53 -0.52
N ASP A 302 -15.57 9.82 -0.66
CA ASP A 302 -14.32 10.43 -0.18
C ASP A 302 -14.30 10.72 1.33
N SER A 303 -15.47 10.91 1.95
CA SER A 303 -15.62 11.37 3.35
C SER A 303 -16.67 10.56 4.14
N ALA A 304 -16.95 9.34 3.69
CA ALA A 304 -17.96 8.41 4.21
C ALA A 304 -18.05 8.35 5.74
N LEU A 305 -16.93 8.11 6.42
CA LEU A 305 -16.91 7.92 7.88
C LEU A 305 -17.27 9.20 8.64
N SER A 306 -16.72 10.35 8.25
CA SER A 306 -17.02 11.62 8.93
C SER A 306 -18.45 12.10 8.62
N ASP A 307 -18.87 11.99 7.36
CA ASP A 307 -20.21 12.37 6.90
C ASP A 307 -21.30 11.55 7.61
N ALA A 308 -21.02 10.27 7.88
CA ALA A 308 -21.95 9.42 8.65
C ALA A 308 -22.27 9.98 10.04
N PHE A 309 -21.31 10.59 10.75
CA PHE A 309 -21.56 11.21 12.05
C PHE A 309 -22.26 12.57 11.93
N TYR A 310 -21.94 13.37 10.90
CA TYR A 310 -22.62 14.65 10.66
C TYR A 310 -24.11 14.46 10.41
N ARG A 311 -24.49 13.48 9.58
CA ARG A 311 -25.91 13.20 9.25
C ARG A 311 -26.73 12.69 10.42
N ARG A 312 -26.08 12.08 11.41
CA ARG A 312 -26.71 11.63 12.65
C ARG A 312 -26.84 12.75 13.69
N GLY A 313 -26.42 13.96 13.36
CA GLY A 313 -26.53 15.16 14.22
C GLY A 313 -25.35 15.37 15.17
N TYR A 314 -24.28 14.58 15.08
CA TYR A 314 -23.12 14.67 15.97
C TYR A 314 -21.93 15.34 15.27
N ALA A 315 -22.04 16.65 15.06
CA ALA A 315 -21.02 17.43 14.37
C ALA A 315 -19.63 17.38 15.04
N TRP A 316 -19.59 17.36 16.38
CA TRP A 316 -18.35 17.25 17.13
C TRP A 316 -17.64 15.90 16.89
N ALA A 317 -18.40 14.81 16.78
CA ALA A 317 -17.85 13.48 16.50
C ALA A 317 -17.35 13.40 15.04
N GLY A 318 -18.10 14.00 14.10
CA GLY A 318 -17.67 14.14 12.71
C GLY A 318 -16.33 14.86 12.58
N PHE A 319 -16.10 15.93 13.35
CA PHE A 319 -14.83 16.67 13.36
C PHE A 319 -13.66 15.84 13.91
N ILE A 320 -13.87 15.07 14.98
CA ILE A 320 -12.83 14.18 15.53
C ILE A 320 -12.44 13.12 14.50
N VAL A 321 -13.42 12.50 13.84
CA VAL A 321 -13.21 11.51 12.79
C VAL A 321 -12.51 12.13 11.59
N ALA A 322 -12.83 13.39 11.27
CA ALA A 322 -12.18 14.14 10.21
C ALA A 322 -10.70 14.37 10.48
N ALA A 323 -10.38 14.92 11.65
CA ALA A 323 -9.01 15.13 12.09
C ALA A 323 -8.22 13.80 12.13
N GLY A 324 -8.85 12.73 12.62
CA GLY A 324 -8.24 11.41 12.67
C GLY A 324 -7.99 10.78 11.30
N SER A 325 -8.91 10.96 10.35
CA SER A 325 -8.75 10.51 8.95
C SER A 325 -7.56 11.19 8.28
N ILE A 326 -7.40 12.50 8.48
CA ILE A 326 -6.27 13.30 7.99
C ILE A 326 -4.96 12.75 8.57
N CYS A 327 -4.86 12.60 9.90
CA CYS A 327 -3.68 12.04 10.55
C CYS A 327 -3.38 10.60 10.10
N GLY A 328 -4.41 9.77 9.95
CA GLY A 328 -4.28 8.36 9.55
C GLY A 328 -3.81 8.19 8.11
N LYS A 329 -4.26 9.06 7.20
CA LYS A 329 -3.81 9.07 5.81
C LYS A 329 -2.38 9.61 5.63
N PHE A 330 -1.88 10.45 6.55
CA PHE A 330 -0.51 10.99 6.46
C PHE A 330 0.57 9.92 6.62
N LYS A 331 0.34 8.92 7.48
CA LYS A 331 1.31 7.84 7.74
C LYS A 331 1.72 7.04 6.52
N PRO A 332 0.81 6.45 5.71
CA PRO A 332 1.23 5.67 4.56
C PRO A 332 2.01 6.51 3.54
N ILE A 333 1.81 7.83 3.47
CA ILE A 333 2.68 8.70 2.67
C ILE A 333 4.09 8.69 3.25
N MET A 334 4.26 8.92 4.55
CA MET A 334 5.60 8.92 5.16
C MET A 334 6.25 7.52 5.12
N SER A 335 5.48 6.48 5.41
CA SER A 335 5.95 5.09 5.50
C SER A 335 6.24 4.45 4.15
N LYS A 336 5.64 4.90 3.05
CA LYS A 336 5.98 4.36 1.71
C LYS A 336 7.23 5.03 1.11
N PHE A 337 7.55 6.25 1.54
CA PHE A 337 8.69 6.99 1.02
C PHE A 337 9.95 6.88 1.92
N CYS A 338 9.81 6.65 3.23
CA CYS A 338 10.93 6.66 4.17
C CYS A 338 11.79 5.37 4.22
N PRO A 339 11.25 4.13 4.15
CA PRO A 339 12.05 2.92 4.30
C PRO A 339 12.91 2.56 3.09
N GLU A 340 12.58 3.04 1.89
CA GLU A 340 13.12 2.45 0.66
C GLU A 340 14.18 3.25 -0.10
N ILE A 341 14.59 4.44 0.35
CA ILE A 341 15.73 5.15 -0.29
C ILE A 341 17.01 4.29 -0.24
N GLY A 342 17.20 3.49 0.81
CA GLY A 342 18.32 2.55 0.96
C GLY A 342 18.27 1.36 -0.02
N PRO A 343 17.21 0.52 0.01
CA PRO A 343 16.96 -0.53 -0.96
C PRO A 343 16.95 -0.06 -2.42
N PHE A 344 16.35 1.10 -2.72
CA PHE A 344 16.30 1.68 -4.05
C PHE A 344 17.71 2.03 -4.57
N HIS A 345 18.56 2.61 -3.71
CA HIS A 345 19.96 2.88 -4.06
C HIS A 345 20.78 1.60 -4.25
N LYS A 346 20.55 0.55 -3.45
CA LYS A 346 21.19 -0.76 -3.63
C LYS A 346 20.69 -1.47 -4.89
N MET A 347 19.40 -1.38 -5.20
CA MET A 347 18.79 -1.94 -6.40
C MET A 347 19.36 -1.25 -7.65
N PHE A 348 19.42 0.09 -7.69
CA PHE A 348 20.01 0.83 -8.82
C PHE A 348 21.47 0.45 -9.07
N ARG A 349 22.29 0.27 -8.00
CA ARG A 349 23.67 -0.25 -8.15
C ARG A 349 23.71 -1.66 -8.73
N LEU A 350 22.76 -2.53 -8.38
CA LEU A 350 22.66 -3.88 -8.94
C LEU A 350 22.19 -3.85 -10.40
N THR A 351 21.27 -2.94 -10.76
CA THR A 351 20.81 -2.73 -12.15
C THR A 351 21.91 -2.18 -13.04
N ASP A 352 22.69 -1.21 -12.54
CA ASP A 352 23.87 -0.69 -13.23
C ASP A 352 24.91 -1.79 -13.44
N PHE A 353 25.11 -2.67 -12.46
CA PHE A 353 25.96 -3.86 -12.61
C PHE A 353 25.42 -4.82 -13.69
N MET A 354 24.10 -5.03 -13.74
CA MET A 354 23.44 -5.91 -14.72
C MET A 354 23.56 -5.38 -16.16
N PHE A 355 23.38 -4.06 -16.37
CA PHE A 355 23.54 -3.43 -17.68
C PHE A 355 25.00 -3.21 -18.08
N CYS A 356 25.90 -2.98 -17.12
CA CYS A 356 27.32 -2.84 -17.41
C CYS A 356 27.97 -4.19 -17.74
N ASP A 357 27.52 -5.29 -17.12
CA ASP A 357 27.95 -6.65 -17.45
C ASP A 357 27.28 -7.18 -18.75
N SER A 358 26.07 -6.73 -19.07
CA SER A 358 25.46 -6.96 -20.39
C SER A 358 26.20 -6.22 -21.52
N ARG A 359 26.73 -5.01 -21.27
CA ARG A 359 27.59 -4.29 -22.24
C ARG A 359 29.01 -4.86 -22.33
N SER A 360 29.51 -5.51 -21.28
CA SER A 360 30.84 -6.14 -21.25
C SER A 360 30.92 -7.37 -22.18
N GLY A 361 29.78 -8.01 -22.48
CA GLY A 361 29.68 -9.24 -23.26
C GLY A 361 29.57 -9.12 -24.78
N GLY A 362 29.56 -7.91 -25.38
CA GLY A 362 29.41 -7.82 -26.84
C GLY A 362 29.71 -6.48 -27.53
N TRP A 363 29.68 -5.35 -26.81
CA TRP A 363 29.90 -4.02 -27.44
C TRP A 363 31.16 -3.29 -26.92
N GLY A 364 31.66 -3.63 -25.73
CA GLY A 364 32.88 -3.04 -25.17
C GLY A 364 34.18 -3.38 -25.93
N THR A 365 34.21 -4.50 -26.64
CA THR A 365 35.38 -4.93 -27.44
C THR A 365 35.44 -4.31 -28.83
N MET A 366 34.31 -3.83 -29.38
CA MET A 366 34.29 -3.20 -30.71
C MET A 366 34.76 -1.73 -30.67
N LEU A 367 34.50 -1.02 -29.57
CA LEU A 367 34.96 0.37 -29.38
C LEU A 367 36.43 0.47 -28.92
N LYS A 368 36.97 -0.54 -28.24
CA LYS A 368 38.42 -0.60 -27.95
C LYS A 368 39.26 -0.97 -29.17
N LYS A 369 38.72 -1.74 -30.13
CA LYS A 369 39.46 -2.12 -31.35
C LYS A 369 39.49 -1.01 -32.43
N LYS A 370 38.59 -0.03 -32.38
CA LYS A 370 38.60 1.13 -33.29
C LYS A 370 39.50 2.29 -32.85
N ARG A 371 40.02 2.25 -31.62
CA ARG A 371 40.94 3.26 -31.07
C ARG A 371 42.41 2.79 -31.00
N ALA A 372 42.67 1.54 -31.41
CA ALA A 372 44.00 0.92 -31.44
C ALA A 372 44.54 0.68 -32.87
N ASN A 373 43.83 1.16 -33.90
CA ASN A 373 44.29 1.17 -35.30
C ASN A 373 44.33 2.62 -35.86
N SER A 374 44.58 3.60 -34.98
CA SER A 374 45.25 4.84 -35.34
C SER A 374 46.74 4.65 -35.12
#